data_AF-A0A7Y3KN15-F1
#
_entry.id   AF-A0A7Y3KN15-F1
#
_cell.length_a   1.000
_cell.length_b   1.000
_cell.length_c   1.000
_cell.angle_alpha   90.00
_cell.angle_beta   90.00
_cell.angle_gamma   90.00
#
_symmetry.space_group_name_H-M   'P 1'
#
loop_
_entity.id
_entity.type
_entity.pdbx_description
1 polymer ?
#
loop_
_entity_poly.entity_id
_entity_poly.type
_entity_poly.pdbx_seq_one_letter_code
_entity_poly.pdbx_strand_id
1 'polypeptide(L)'
;MLAPSQPELQDRIVALRGGIGSVPGVRVSGVHAGIKRRKRDLALIAFDREQACAAVVTTNDVKAAPITVSSEHLASGMGVRALLCNSGCANACTGERGERDARATAAQAAALLEIAPQQVIVASTGVIGVPLPLDRVQRGLERCVEQLDEGLKAAHDAAEAIMTTDRVP
;
A
#
# COMPACT_ATOMS: atom_id res chain seq x y z
N MET A 1 -21.81 -21.73 -14.04
CA MET A 1 -21.05 -22.87 -13.51
C MET A 1 -20.58 -22.46 -12.12
N LEU A 2 -21.32 -22.84 -11.07
CA LEU A 2 -20.95 -22.52 -9.69
C LEU A 2 -19.65 -23.26 -9.37
N ALA A 3 -18.62 -22.54 -8.91
CA ALA A 3 -17.39 -23.16 -8.46
C ALA A 3 -17.73 -24.20 -7.37
N PRO A 4 -17.14 -25.41 -7.40
CA PRO A 4 -17.39 -26.40 -6.37
C PRO A 4 -17.00 -25.80 -5.02
N SER A 5 -17.94 -25.81 -4.07
CA SER A 5 -17.66 -25.50 -2.67
C SER A 5 -16.60 -26.49 -2.19
N GLN A 6 -15.39 -26.00 -1.88
CA GLN A 6 -14.27 -26.81 -1.40
C GLN A 6 -14.28 -26.83 0.13
N PRO A 7 -14.89 -27.85 0.78
CA PRO A 7 -14.94 -27.94 2.24
C PRO A 7 -13.54 -28.00 2.90
N GLU A 8 -12.52 -28.51 2.20
CA GLU A 8 -11.13 -28.62 2.70
C GLU A 8 -10.44 -27.28 2.98
N LEU A 9 -10.89 -26.18 2.36
CA LEU A 9 -10.33 -24.84 2.62
C LEU A 9 -10.82 -24.26 3.95
N GLN A 10 -12.03 -24.61 4.40
CA GLN A 10 -12.63 -24.04 5.61
C GLN A 10 -11.88 -24.48 6.88
N ASP A 11 -11.34 -25.69 6.92
CA ASP A 11 -10.55 -26.18 8.06
C ASP A 11 -9.15 -25.55 8.16
N ARG A 12 -8.71 -24.82 7.12
CA ARG A 12 -7.40 -24.15 7.07
C ARG A 12 -7.49 -22.63 7.25
N ILE A 13 -8.69 -22.06 7.33
CA ILE A 13 -8.91 -20.62 7.47
C ILE A 13 -9.16 -20.29 8.95
N VAL A 14 -8.18 -19.68 9.59
CA VAL A 14 -8.28 -19.21 10.97
C VAL A 14 -8.67 -17.74 10.98
N ALA A 15 -9.77 -17.41 11.65
CA ALA A 15 -10.17 -16.03 11.85
C ALA A 15 -9.24 -15.34 12.86
N LEU A 16 -8.52 -14.31 12.40
CA LEU A 16 -7.65 -13.49 13.25
C LEU A 16 -8.41 -12.23 13.67
N ARG A 17 -8.38 -11.93 14.97
CA ARG A 17 -8.79 -10.62 15.49
C ARG A 17 -7.59 -9.67 15.40
N GLY A 18 -7.80 -8.45 14.93
CA GLY A 18 -6.74 -7.42 14.87
C GLY A 18 -6.31 -6.98 13.47
N GLY A 19 -7.01 -7.39 12.41
CA GLY A 19 -6.72 -6.95 11.06
C GLY A 19 -5.40 -7.52 10.52
N ILE A 20 -4.83 -6.83 9.52
CA ILE A 20 -3.66 -7.34 8.78
C ILE A 20 -2.39 -7.47 9.64
N GLY A 21 -2.23 -6.63 10.67
CA GLY A 21 -1.09 -6.70 11.58
C GLY A 21 -1.09 -7.95 12.46
N SER A 22 -2.20 -8.67 12.58
CA SER A 22 -2.25 -9.94 13.32
C SER A 22 -1.77 -11.15 12.50
N VAL A 23 -1.50 -10.96 11.20
CA VAL A 23 -1.03 -12.04 10.34
C VAL A 23 0.47 -12.27 10.59
N PRO A 24 0.92 -13.49 10.94
CA PRO A 24 2.33 -13.75 11.20
C PRO A 24 3.23 -13.37 10.01
N GLY A 25 4.30 -12.63 10.29
CA GLY A 25 5.25 -12.15 9.28
C GLY A 25 4.79 -10.92 8.50
N VAL A 26 3.76 -10.21 8.99
CA VAL A 26 3.27 -8.95 8.45
C VAL A 26 3.42 -7.85 9.49
N ARG A 27 4.22 -6.83 9.14
CA ARG A 27 4.37 -5.60 9.94
C ARG A 27 3.74 -4.44 9.20
N VAL A 28 3.10 -3.55 9.93
CA VAL A 28 2.36 -2.43 9.35
C VAL A 28 2.59 -1.14 10.12
N SER A 29 2.42 -0.01 9.45
CA SER A 29 2.43 1.30 10.09
C SER A 29 1.52 2.26 9.35
N GLY A 30 1.02 3.26 10.08
CA GLY A 30 0.23 4.35 9.53
C GLY A 30 0.60 5.66 10.19
N VAL A 31 1.10 6.61 9.40
CA VAL A 31 1.66 7.86 9.90
C VAL A 31 1.01 9.08 9.24
N HIS A 32 1.23 10.23 9.86
CA HIS A 32 0.94 11.53 9.26
C HIS A 32 2.17 12.05 8.50
N ALA A 33 2.25 11.75 7.21
CA ALA A 33 3.21 12.24 6.24
C ALA A 33 3.04 13.74 5.93
N GLY A 34 1.84 14.30 6.16
CA GLY A 34 1.54 15.72 5.91
C GLY A 34 0.99 15.98 4.51
N ILE A 35 0.50 14.94 3.83
CA ILE A 35 -0.22 15.04 2.55
C ILE A 35 -1.58 15.69 2.80
N LYS A 36 -2.27 15.22 3.85
CA LYS A 36 -3.43 15.87 4.47
C LYS A 36 -2.96 16.88 5.52
N ARG A 37 -3.90 17.65 6.05
CA ARG A 37 -3.62 18.70 7.05
C ARG A 37 -3.38 18.19 8.48
N ARG A 38 -4.00 17.07 8.87
CA ARG A 38 -4.00 16.61 10.28
C ARG A 38 -4.07 15.09 10.45
N LYS A 39 -4.84 14.40 9.60
CA LYS A 39 -5.05 12.95 9.71
C LYS A 39 -3.85 12.18 9.17
N ARG A 40 -3.69 10.93 9.62
CA ARG A 40 -2.80 9.96 8.98
C ARG A 40 -3.13 9.86 7.49
N ASP A 41 -2.10 9.65 6.70
CA ASP A 41 -2.18 9.77 5.24
C ASP A 41 -1.12 8.98 4.48
N LEU A 42 -0.31 8.17 5.19
CA LEU A 42 0.62 7.23 4.58
C LEU A 42 0.66 5.93 5.40
N ALA A 43 0.43 4.80 4.74
CA ALA A 43 0.45 3.47 5.31
C ALA A 43 1.52 2.62 4.62
N LEU A 44 2.27 1.85 5.40
CA LEU A 44 3.20 0.84 4.91
C LEU A 44 2.81 -0.52 5.46
N ILE A 45 2.75 -1.52 4.60
CA ILE A 45 2.63 -2.94 4.95
C ILE A 45 3.90 -3.61 4.44
N ALA A 46 4.62 -4.30 5.30
CA ALA A 46 5.86 -4.99 4.99
C ALA A 46 5.75 -6.48 5.34
N PHE A 47 6.36 -7.31 4.50
CA PHE A 47 6.40 -8.76 4.68
C PHE A 47 7.82 -9.22 4.95
N ASP A 48 7.97 -10.10 5.93
CA ASP A 48 9.31 -10.62 6.32
C ASP A 48 9.91 -11.55 5.24
N ARG A 49 9.07 -12.08 4.36
CA ARG A 49 9.47 -12.90 3.20
C ARG A 49 8.65 -12.54 1.97
N GLU A 50 9.13 -12.96 0.81
CA GLU A 50 8.42 -12.79 -0.47
C GLU A 50 7.04 -13.45 -0.41
N GLN A 51 6.02 -12.70 -0.85
CA GLN A 51 4.65 -13.17 -0.90
C GLN A 51 4.19 -13.34 -2.34
N ALA A 52 3.48 -14.44 -2.60
CA ALA A 52 2.63 -14.54 -3.78
C ALA A 52 1.54 -13.46 -3.67
N CYS A 53 1.35 -12.70 -4.75
CA CYS A 53 0.39 -11.61 -4.78
C CYS A 53 -0.52 -11.75 -6.00
N ALA A 54 -1.81 -11.52 -5.79
CA ALA A 54 -2.78 -11.34 -6.84
C ALA A 54 -3.48 -10.00 -6.60
N ALA A 55 -3.70 -9.24 -7.66
CA ALA A 55 -4.40 -7.97 -7.60
C ALA A 55 -5.40 -7.85 -8.74
N VAL A 56 -6.53 -7.20 -8.44
CA VAL A 56 -7.45 -6.69 -9.44
C VAL A 56 -7.37 -5.17 -9.41
N VAL A 57 -7.38 -4.57 -10.59
CA VAL A 57 -7.31 -3.11 -10.76
C VAL A 57 -8.57 -2.61 -11.45
N THR A 58 -8.82 -1.31 -11.35
CA THR A 58 -9.98 -0.68 -12.01
C THR A 58 -9.98 -0.95 -13.52
N THR A 59 -11.17 -1.17 -14.07
CA THR A 59 -11.41 -1.30 -15.51
C THR A 59 -11.58 0.04 -16.22
N ASN A 60 -11.53 1.16 -15.48
CA ASN A 60 -11.60 2.49 -16.07
C ASN A 60 -10.42 2.73 -17.03
N ASP A 61 -10.71 3.37 -18.17
CA ASP A 61 -9.71 3.77 -19.17
C ASP A 61 -8.70 4.78 -18.59
N VAL A 62 -9.15 5.64 -17.66
CA VAL A 62 -8.29 6.60 -16.97
C VAL A 62 -7.71 5.94 -15.72
N LYS A 63 -6.47 5.46 -15.84
CA LYS A 63 -5.73 4.83 -14.73
C LYS A 63 -4.79 5.82 -14.06
N ALA A 64 -4.74 5.77 -12.73
CA ALA A 64 -3.78 6.54 -11.95
C ALA A 64 -2.37 5.98 -12.14
N ALA A 65 -1.35 6.84 -12.07
CA ALA A 65 0.05 6.44 -12.16
C ALA A 65 0.46 5.25 -11.23
N PRO A 66 0.04 5.18 -9.95
CA PRO A 66 0.36 4.04 -9.09
C PRO A 66 -0.21 2.71 -9.59
N ILE A 67 -1.35 2.71 -10.31
CA ILE A 67 -1.92 1.48 -10.88
C ILE A 67 -1.00 0.93 -11.97
N THR A 68 -0.50 1.80 -12.85
CA THR A 68 0.44 1.41 -13.91
C THR A 68 1.72 0.82 -13.32
N VAL A 69 2.37 1.56 -12.41
CA VAL A 69 3.63 1.12 -11.78
C VAL A 69 3.45 -0.19 -11.00
N SER A 70 2.41 -0.30 -10.18
CA SER A 70 2.14 -1.51 -9.41
C SER A 70 1.81 -2.71 -10.31
N SER A 71 1.13 -2.48 -11.43
CA SER A 71 0.82 -3.56 -12.39
C SER A 71 2.09 -4.09 -13.06
N GLU A 72 3.03 -3.21 -13.41
CA GLU A 72 4.36 -3.61 -13.92
C GLU A 72 5.18 -4.37 -12.86
N HIS A 73 5.17 -3.90 -11.62
CA HIS A 73 5.86 -4.55 -10.50
C HIS A 73 5.31 -5.95 -10.25
N LEU A 74 3.98 -6.13 -10.26
CA LEU A 74 3.33 -7.44 -10.17
C LEU A 74 3.69 -8.34 -11.35
N ALA A 75 3.70 -7.81 -12.58
CA ALA A 75 4.04 -8.56 -13.79
C ALA A 75 5.51 -9.04 -13.82
N SER A 76 6.40 -8.44 -13.01
CA SER A 76 7.80 -8.87 -12.90
C SER A 76 7.98 -10.27 -12.28
N GLY A 77 6.99 -10.75 -11.51
CA GLY A 77 7.04 -12.06 -10.86
C GLY A 77 7.99 -12.18 -9.66
N MET A 78 8.61 -11.08 -9.20
CA MET A 78 9.65 -11.09 -8.15
C MET A 78 9.15 -11.34 -6.72
N GLY A 79 7.83 -11.55 -6.55
CA GLY A 79 7.19 -11.64 -5.24
C GLY A 79 7.09 -10.28 -4.54
N VAL A 80 6.02 -10.06 -3.78
CA VAL A 80 5.80 -8.78 -3.09
C VAL A 80 6.39 -8.82 -1.68
N ARG A 81 7.08 -7.74 -1.31
CA ARG A 81 7.67 -7.53 0.02
C ARG A 81 7.10 -6.31 0.75
N ALA A 82 6.49 -5.36 0.03
CA ALA A 82 5.81 -4.23 0.66
C ALA A 82 4.65 -3.66 -0.16
N LEU A 83 3.67 -3.07 0.53
CA LEU A 83 2.64 -2.21 -0.05
C LEU A 83 2.73 -0.84 0.64
N LEU A 84 2.84 0.22 -0.15
CA LEU A 84 2.85 1.61 0.33
C LEU A 84 1.63 2.34 -0.22
N CYS A 85 0.78 2.82 0.66
CA CYS A 85 -0.46 3.50 0.29
C CYS A 85 -0.52 4.90 0.87
N ASN A 86 -0.71 5.91 0.02
CA ASN A 86 -0.99 7.26 0.48
C ASN A 86 -2.46 7.63 0.29
N SER A 87 -2.95 8.55 1.12
CA SER A 87 -4.28 9.14 0.93
C SER A 87 -4.23 10.68 0.95
N GLY A 88 -5.25 11.32 0.37
CA GLY A 88 -5.32 12.76 0.17
C GLY A 88 -4.84 13.25 -1.21
N CYS A 89 -4.15 12.40 -1.97
CA CYS A 89 -3.74 12.65 -3.36
C CYS A 89 -3.81 11.33 -4.12
N ALA A 90 -4.58 11.28 -5.21
CA ALA A 90 -4.75 10.07 -6.00
C ALA A 90 -3.58 9.80 -6.97
N ASN A 91 -2.72 10.80 -7.20
CA ASN A 91 -1.70 10.76 -8.25
C ASN A 91 -2.26 10.24 -9.60
N ALA A 92 -3.43 10.76 -9.95
CA ALA A 92 -4.16 10.41 -11.16
C ALA A 92 -4.24 11.64 -12.07
N CYS A 93 -4.20 11.44 -13.38
CA CYS A 93 -4.16 12.52 -14.38
C CYS A 93 -2.97 13.48 -14.20
N THR A 94 -1.82 12.96 -13.77
CA THR A 94 -0.58 13.71 -13.49
C THR A 94 0.52 13.49 -14.53
N GLY A 95 0.21 12.74 -15.60
CA GLY A 95 1.11 12.44 -16.71
C GLY A 95 2.38 11.69 -16.29
N GLU A 96 3.43 11.80 -17.08
CA GLU A 96 4.73 11.15 -16.81
C GLU A 96 5.32 11.52 -15.45
N ARG A 97 5.06 12.74 -14.97
CA ARG A 97 5.50 13.15 -13.63
C ARG A 97 4.89 12.24 -12.57
N GLY A 98 3.61 11.91 -12.68
CA GLY A 98 2.94 11.02 -11.73
C GLY A 98 3.56 9.64 -11.69
N GLU A 99 3.92 9.07 -12.85
CA GLU A 99 4.59 7.78 -12.93
C GLU A 99 6.00 7.83 -12.35
N ARG A 100 6.77 8.89 -12.63
CA ARG A 100 8.09 9.11 -12.00
C ARG A 100 7.97 9.21 -10.48
N ASP A 101 7.00 9.97 -9.97
CA ASP A 101 6.77 10.14 -8.53
C ASP A 101 6.37 8.81 -7.87
N ALA A 102 5.55 7.99 -8.54
CA ALA A 102 5.18 6.65 -8.08
C ALA A 102 6.38 5.68 -8.05
N ARG A 103 7.21 5.67 -9.10
CA ARG A 103 8.45 4.86 -9.14
C ARG A 103 9.47 5.31 -8.09
N ALA A 104 9.63 6.62 -7.90
CA ALA A 104 10.51 7.17 -6.88
C ALA A 104 10.06 6.77 -5.47
N THR A 105 8.74 6.80 -5.22
CA THR A 105 8.14 6.35 -3.97
C THR A 105 8.42 4.86 -3.71
N ALA A 106 8.22 4.00 -4.72
CA ALA A 106 8.53 2.58 -4.63
C ALA A 106 10.04 2.32 -4.41
N ALA A 107 10.90 3.02 -5.15
CA ALA A 107 12.36 2.87 -5.05
C ALA A 107 12.90 3.28 -3.68
N GLN A 108 12.37 4.35 -3.08
CA GLN A 108 12.77 4.75 -1.73
C GLN A 108 12.30 3.74 -0.68
N ALA A 109 11.06 3.23 -0.79
CA ALA A 109 10.57 2.20 0.13
C ALA A 109 11.44 0.95 0.05
N ALA A 110 11.81 0.58 -1.17
CA ALA A 110 12.69 -0.54 -1.41
C ALA A 110 14.08 -0.34 -0.81
N ALA A 111 14.67 0.86 -0.96
CA ALA A 111 15.96 1.19 -0.37
C ALA A 111 15.93 1.12 1.17
N LEU A 112 14.88 1.68 1.80
CA LEU A 112 14.74 1.68 3.27
C LEU A 112 14.46 0.28 3.85
N LEU A 113 13.85 -0.61 3.06
CA LEU A 113 13.55 -1.98 3.46
C LEU A 113 14.59 -3.00 2.97
N GLU A 114 15.62 -2.55 2.26
CA GLU A 114 16.67 -3.39 1.65
C GLU A 114 16.11 -4.49 0.73
N ILE A 115 15.15 -4.14 -0.11
CA ILE A 115 14.49 -5.02 -1.10
C ILE A 115 14.59 -4.43 -2.50
N ALA A 116 14.15 -5.17 -3.52
CA ALA A 116 14.10 -4.63 -4.88
C ALA A 116 12.87 -3.72 -5.10
N PRO A 117 12.97 -2.64 -5.90
CA PRO A 117 11.84 -1.75 -6.20
C PRO A 117 10.59 -2.46 -6.72
N GLN A 118 10.76 -3.51 -7.53
CA GLN A 118 9.68 -4.32 -8.11
C GLN A 118 8.93 -5.15 -7.06
N GLN A 119 9.48 -5.30 -5.85
CA GLN A 119 8.81 -5.98 -4.73
C GLN A 119 7.91 -5.02 -3.92
N VAL A 120 7.88 -3.73 -4.28
CA VAL A 120 7.04 -2.70 -3.63
C VAL A 120 5.85 -2.36 -4.52
N ILE A 121 4.65 -2.56 -4.00
CA ILE A 121 3.41 -2.12 -4.63
C ILE A 121 3.04 -0.75 -4.06
N VAL A 122 2.69 0.19 -4.94
CA VAL A 122 2.26 1.55 -4.55
C VAL A 122 0.77 1.76 -4.86
N ALA A 123 0.08 2.43 -3.95
CA ALA A 123 -1.32 2.81 -4.11
C ALA A 123 -1.55 4.24 -3.64
N SER A 124 -2.52 4.92 -4.25
CA SER A 124 -2.86 6.29 -3.91
C SER A 124 -4.36 6.51 -4.00
N THR A 125 -4.91 7.31 -3.09
CA THR A 125 -6.32 7.73 -3.11
C THR A 125 -6.48 9.19 -2.71
N GLY A 126 -7.49 9.88 -3.25
CA GLY A 126 -7.78 11.28 -2.92
C GLY A 126 -8.04 12.13 -4.15
N VAL A 127 -7.55 13.38 -4.13
CA VAL A 127 -7.82 14.36 -5.19
C VAL A 127 -7.10 13.98 -6.49
N ILE A 128 -7.82 14.05 -7.62
CA ILE A 128 -7.33 13.79 -8.99
C ILE A 128 -6.76 15.09 -9.59
N GLY A 129 -5.74 14.99 -10.45
CA GLY A 129 -5.16 16.13 -11.18
C GLY A 129 -4.16 16.97 -10.38
N VAL A 130 -3.84 16.56 -9.14
CA VAL A 130 -2.87 17.23 -8.28
C VAL A 130 -1.60 16.37 -8.21
N PRO A 131 -0.40 16.94 -8.46
CA PRO A 131 0.85 16.20 -8.30
C PRO A 131 1.07 15.70 -6.88
N LEU A 132 1.67 14.52 -6.74
CA LEU A 132 2.02 13.96 -5.44
C LEU A 132 3.04 14.89 -4.74
N PRO A 133 2.82 15.28 -3.48
CA PRO A 133 3.81 16.05 -2.72
C PRO A 133 4.94 15.12 -2.28
N LEU A 134 5.79 14.72 -3.24
CA LEU A 134 6.78 13.65 -3.10
C LEU A 134 7.61 13.81 -1.83
N ASP A 135 8.22 14.96 -1.58
CA ASP A 135 9.04 15.20 -0.37
C ASP A 135 8.33 14.86 0.95
N ARG A 136 7.01 15.06 1.02
CA ARG A 136 6.21 14.71 2.21
C ARG A 136 6.02 13.20 2.32
N VAL A 137 5.78 12.52 1.20
CA VAL A 137 5.73 11.06 1.13
C VAL A 137 7.07 10.48 1.57
N GLN A 138 8.18 10.99 1.05
CA GLN A 138 9.53 10.51 1.35
C GLN A 138 9.87 10.61 2.85
N ARG A 139 9.62 11.77 3.48
CA ARG A 139 9.79 11.93 4.94
C ARG A 139 8.76 11.16 5.78
N GLY A 140 7.56 10.94 5.23
CA GLY A 140 6.56 10.09 5.86
C GLY A 140 7.02 8.64 5.88
N LEU A 141 7.64 8.19 4.79
CA LEU A 141 8.07 6.81 4.60
C LEU A 141 9.18 6.40 5.55
N GLU A 142 10.15 7.28 5.83
CA GLU A 142 11.16 7.05 6.89
C GLU A 142 10.48 6.71 8.23
N ARG A 143 9.50 7.53 8.64
CA ARG A 143 8.72 7.30 9.86
C ARG A 143 7.86 6.05 9.79
N CYS A 144 7.32 5.70 8.62
CA CYS A 144 6.61 4.44 8.43
C CYS A 144 7.51 3.25 8.72
N VAL A 145 8.75 3.25 8.23
CA VAL A 145 9.70 2.16 8.44
C VAL A 145 10.12 2.06 9.90
N GLU A 146 10.38 3.19 10.56
CA GLU A 146 10.68 3.25 12.00
C GLU A 146 9.53 2.73 12.89
N GLN A 147 8.27 2.91 12.44
CA GLN A 147 7.07 2.57 13.21
C GLN A 147 6.40 1.27 12.74
N LEU A 148 7.07 0.46 11.91
CA LEU A 148 6.57 -0.86 11.52
C LEU A 148 6.39 -1.74 12.76
N ASP A 149 5.17 -2.19 12.99
CA ASP A 149 4.81 -2.99 14.16
C ASP A 149 3.73 -4.02 13.80
N GLU A 150 3.47 -4.95 14.71
CA GLU A 150 2.47 -5.99 14.58
C GLU A 150 1.19 -5.66 15.38
N GLY A 151 0.15 -6.46 15.16
CA GLY A 151 -1.07 -6.46 15.95
C GLY A 151 -2.08 -5.36 15.63
N LEU A 152 -3.13 -5.32 16.44
CA LEU A 152 -4.35 -4.55 16.20
C LEU A 152 -4.11 -3.04 16.10
N LYS A 153 -3.25 -2.48 16.97
CA LYS A 153 -3.02 -1.03 16.99
C LYS A 153 -2.34 -0.57 15.70
N ALA A 154 -1.29 -1.27 15.28
CA ALA A 154 -0.57 -0.96 14.04
C ALA A 154 -1.48 -1.09 12.82
N ALA A 155 -2.31 -2.14 12.78
CA ALA A 155 -3.31 -2.34 11.74
C ALA A 155 -4.35 -1.20 11.69
N HIS A 156 -4.82 -0.75 12.85
CA HIS A 156 -5.75 0.37 12.95
C HIS A 156 -5.12 1.69 12.48
N ASP A 157 -3.88 1.97 12.89
CA ASP A 157 -3.14 3.16 12.47
C ASP A 157 -2.96 3.17 10.92
N ALA A 158 -2.63 2.02 10.32
CA ALA A 158 -2.54 1.85 8.87
C ALA A 158 -3.89 2.00 8.16
N ALA A 159 -4.98 1.47 8.73
CA ALA A 159 -6.33 1.61 8.19
C ALA A 159 -6.77 3.09 8.18
N GLU A 160 -6.54 3.83 9.26
CA GLU A 160 -6.82 5.28 9.30
C GLU A 160 -6.01 6.06 8.25
N ALA A 161 -4.79 5.62 7.98
CA ALA A 161 -3.89 6.28 7.05
C ALA A 161 -4.33 6.18 5.58
N ILE A 162 -5.17 5.21 5.22
CA ILE A 162 -5.70 5.06 3.85
C ILE A 162 -7.09 5.70 3.65
N MET A 163 -7.78 6.05 4.73
CA MET A 163 -9.11 6.69 4.68
C MET A 163 -9.08 8.05 3.96
N THR A 164 -10.15 8.40 3.26
CA THR A 164 -10.37 9.74 2.68
C THR A 164 -11.54 10.44 3.38
N THR A 165 -12.75 10.26 2.86
CA THR A 165 -14.02 10.76 3.41
C THR A 165 -14.71 9.74 4.33
N ASP A 166 -14.09 8.59 4.50
CA ASP A 166 -14.53 7.51 5.38
C ASP A 166 -14.71 8.02 6.83
N ARG A 167 -15.68 7.45 7.54
CA ARG A 167 -16.02 7.84 8.92
C ARG A 167 -15.40 6.95 9.97
N VAL A 168 -15.10 5.70 9.62
CA VAL A 168 -14.49 4.69 10.49
C VAL A 168 -13.52 3.83 9.66
N PRO A 169 -12.39 3.39 10.23
CA PRO A 169 -11.52 2.38 9.64
C PRO A 169 -12.11 0.97 9.75
#